data_AF-A0A7C5ZTI0-F1
#
_entry.id   AF-A0A7C5ZTI0-F1
#
_cell.length_a   1.000
_cell.length_b   1.000
_cell.length_c   1.000
_cell.angle_alpha   90.00
_cell.angle_beta   90.00
_cell.angle_gamma   90.00
#
_symmetry.space_group_name_H-M   'P 1'
#
loop_
_entity.id
_entity.type
_entity.pdbx_description
1 polymer ?
#
loop_
_entity_poly.entity_id
_entity_poly.type
_entity_poly.pdbx_seq_one_letter_code
_entity_poly.pdbx_strand_id
1 'polypeptide(L)'
;MVRLSLDLDGVSQLNLLKAYFNLRYFTRDIEVFFTSVENGKENYHIIAYDLPDLPFDKLCEFRAMYGDDIYRIYLDQRLESKPKQVLFYLRCKMDRKSGRWMLNQRTRILNILWEPWCSKLPAHKPCRRRKTKI
;
A
#
# COMPACT_ATOMS: atom_id res chain seq x y z
N MET A 1 7.76 -21.24 -4.90
CA MET A 1 7.91 -19.80 -4.60
C MET A 1 6.65 -19.07 -5.01
N VAL A 2 6.14 -18.21 -4.14
CA VAL A 2 4.84 -17.55 -4.30
C VAL A 2 5.01 -16.05 -4.50
N ARG A 3 4.20 -15.49 -5.41
CA ARG A 3 4.06 -14.03 -5.58
C ARG A 3 2.77 -13.58 -4.91
N LEU A 4 2.86 -12.51 -4.12
CA LEU A 4 1.70 -11.86 -3.53
C LEU A 4 1.54 -10.46 -4.12
N SER A 5 0.32 -10.10 -4.52
CA SER A 5 -0.06 -8.74 -4.89
C SER A 5 -1.13 -8.22 -3.94
N LEU A 6 -1.01 -6.97 -3.51
CA LEU A 6 -1.98 -6.24 -2.69
C LEU A 6 -2.42 -4.97 -3.42
N ASP A 7 -3.73 -4.77 -3.62
CA ASP A 7 -4.31 -3.48 -3.99
C ASP A 7 -4.80 -2.81 -2.71
N LEU A 8 -4.28 -1.63 -2.42
CA LEU A 8 -4.60 -0.88 -1.22
C LEU A 8 -5.28 0.44 -1.65
N ASP A 9 -6.61 0.41 -1.71
CA ASP A 9 -7.42 1.56 -2.08
C ASP A 9 -7.78 2.43 -0.88
N GLY A 10 -7.49 3.72 -0.97
CA GLY A 10 -7.74 4.72 0.06
C GLY A 10 -7.02 4.41 1.39
N VAL A 11 -5.84 3.79 1.31
CA VAL A 11 -5.14 3.28 2.48
C VAL A 11 -4.46 4.42 3.26
N SER A 12 -4.49 4.34 4.59
CA SER A 12 -3.70 5.27 5.40
C SER A 12 -2.20 4.97 5.25
N GLN A 13 -1.37 6.00 5.31
CA GLN A 13 0.10 5.85 5.29
C GLN A 13 0.59 4.82 6.33
N LEU A 14 -0.01 4.80 7.53
CA LEU A 14 0.34 3.84 8.57
C LEU A 14 0.05 2.39 8.15
N ASN A 15 -1.10 2.13 7.53
CA ASN A 15 -1.45 0.78 7.07
C ASN A 15 -0.60 0.35 5.86
N LEU A 16 -0.26 1.29 4.98
CA LEU A 16 0.72 1.05 3.92
C LEU A 16 2.08 0.61 4.49
N LEU A 17 2.60 1.34 5.49
CA LEU A 17 3.86 1.00 6.14
C LEU A 17 3.81 -0.37 6.83
N LYS A 18 2.71 -0.67 7.54
CA LYS A 18 2.51 -1.99 8.17
C LYS A 18 2.57 -3.12 7.13
N ALA A 19 1.84 -2.98 6.02
CA ALA A 19 1.86 -3.98 4.94
C ALA A 19 3.27 -4.12 4.35
N TYR A 20 3.93 -3.01 4.03
CA TYR A 20 5.27 -3.00 3.45
C TYR A 20 6.31 -3.67 4.35
N PHE A 21 6.40 -3.27 5.63
CA PHE A 21 7.40 -3.81 6.55
C PHE A 21 7.16 -5.27 6.90
N ASN A 22 5.90 -5.68 7.08
CA ASN A 22 5.58 -7.08 7.32
C ASN A 22 5.96 -7.95 6.11
N LEU A 23 5.71 -7.49 4.88
CA LEU A 23 6.15 -8.22 3.69
C LEU A 23 7.67 -8.23 3.54
N ARG A 24 8.35 -7.12 3.88
CA ARG A 24 9.83 -7.04 3.89
C ARG A 24 10.51 -7.97 4.89
N TYR A 25 9.78 -8.47 5.88
CA TYR A 25 10.26 -9.47 6.80
C TYR A 25 10.44 -10.83 6.11
N PHE A 26 9.52 -11.18 5.20
CA PHE A 26 9.51 -12.47 4.52
C PHE A 26 10.34 -12.48 3.23
N THR A 27 10.40 -11.35 2.52
CA THR A 27 11.16 -11.25 1.27
C THR A 27 11.93 -9.95 1.18
N ARG A 28 13.05 -9.97 0.44
CA ARG A 28 13.77 -8.76 0.09
C ARG A 28 13.28 -8.12 -1.20
N ASP A 29 12.62 -8.90 -2.05
CA ASP A 29 12.15 -8.49 -3.37
C ASP A 29 10.69 -8.03 -3.29
N ILE A 30 10.52 -6.72 -3.17
CA ILE A 30 9.24 -6.07 -3.02
C ILE A 30 9.22 -4.80 -3.86
N GLU A 31 8.11 -4.62 -4.56
CA GLU A 31 7.82 -3.45 -5.38
C GLU A 31 6.57 -2.76 -4.83
N VAL A 32 6.61 -1.43 -4.75
CA VAL A 32 5.48 -0.60 -4.34
C VAL A 32 5.22 0.42 -5.44
N PHE A 33 3.97 0.55 -5.84
CA PHE A 33 3.53 1.46 -6.87
C PHE A 33 2.44 2.37 -6.30
N PHE A 34 2.67 3.67 -6.30
CA PHE A 34 1.60 4.64 -6.18
C PHE A 34 0.74 4.62 -7.45
N THR A 35 -0.56 4.40 -7.32
CA THR A 35 -1.47 4.24 -8.47
C THR A 35 -2.29 5.51 -8.73
N SER A 36 -2.98 6.04 -7.72
CA SER A 36 -3.82 7.25 -7.86
C SER A 36 -4.09 7.93 -6.52
N VAL A 37 -4.73 9.10 -6.56
CA VAL A 37 -5.40 9.71 -5.40
C VAL A 37 -6.89 9.78 -5.68
N GLU A 38 -7.71 9.23 -4.81
CA GLU A 38 -9.17 9.29 -4.88
C GLU A 38 -9.72 9.82 -3.56
N ASN A 39 -10.59 10.84 -3.63
CA ASN A 39 -11.19 11.48 -2.45
C ASN A 39 -10.16 11.93 -1.38
N GLY A 40 -8.99 12.39 -1.83
CA GLY A 40 -7.90 12.83 -0.94
C GLY A 40 -7.16 11.69 -0.25
N LYS A 41 -7.40 10.43 -0.63
CA LYS A 41 -6.68 9.27 -0.15
C LYS A 41 -5.86 8.65 -1.27
N GLU A 42 -4.69 8.14 -0.93
CA GLU A 42 -3.77 7.56 -1.89
C GLU A 42 -4.02 6.06 -2.07
N ASN A 43 -3.88 5.60 -3.31
CA ASN A 43 -4.01 4.20 -3.69
C ASN A 43 -2.62 3.63 -4.02
N TYR A 44 -2.37 2.40 -3.58
CA TYR A 44 -1.08 1.75 -3.71
C TYR A 44 -1.22 0.29 -4.13
N HIS A 45 -0.30 -0.17 -4.99
CA HIS A 45 -0.13 -1.59 -5.30
C HIS A 45 1.20 -2.07 -4.74
N ILE A 46 1.19 -3.10 -3.90
CA ILE A 46 2.40 -3.77 -3.41
C ILE A 46 2.51 -5.14 -4.07
N ILE A 47 3.69 -5.47 -4.61
CA ILE A 47 4.00 -6.81 -5.11
C ILE A 47 5.20 -7.34 -4.36
N ALA A 48 5.02 -8.45 -3.65
CA ALA A 48 6.08 -9.18 -2.97
C ALA A 48 6.37 -10.47 -3.75
N TYR A 49 7.64 -10.67 -4.09
CA TYR A 49 8.14 -11.84 -4.81
C TYR A 49 8.88 -12.77 -3.84
N ASP A 50 9.12 -14.01 -4.25
CA ASP A 50 9.90 -14.99 -3.49
C ASP A 50 9.43 -15.20 -2.06
N LEU A 51 8.11 -15.14 -1.81
CA LEU A 51 7.56 -15.49 -0.52
C LEU A 51 7.69 -17.00 -0.26
N PRO A 52 7.80 -17.41 1.03
CA PRO A 52 7.71 -18.81 1.42
C PRO A 52 6.46 -19.46 0.82
N ASP A 53 6.57 -20.74 0.46
CA ASP A 53 5.43 -21.47 -0.08
C ASP A 53 4.32 -21.54 0.99
N LEU A 54 3.25 -20.79 0.73
CA LEU A 54 2.09 -20.66 1.58
C LEU A 54 0.89 -21.30 0.87
N PRO A 55 0.07 -22.09 1.58
CA PRO A 55 -1.20 -22.56 1.04
C PRO A 55 -2.06 -21.38 0.55
N PHE A 56 -2.82 -21.59 -0.53
CA PHE A 56 -3.62 -20.54 -1.14
C PHE A 56 -4.60 -19.87 -0.17
N ASP A 57 -5.25 -20.65 0.71
CA ASP A 57 -6.16 -20.10 1.71
C ASP A 57 -5.47 -19.13 2.66
N LYS A 58 -4.25 -19.46 3.08
CA LYS A 58 -3.41 -18.56 3.90
C LYS A 58 -3.00 -17.33 3.14
N LEU A 59 -2.75 -17.44 1.84
CA LEU A 59 -2.49 -16.29 0.99
C LEU A 59 -3.70 -15.34 0.91
N CYS A 60 -4.92 -15.88 0.76
CA CYS A 60 -6.15 -15.08 0.81
C CYS A 60 -6.37 -14.43 2.18
N GLU A 61 -6.16 -15.16 3.29
CA GLU A 61 -6.23 -14.60 4.64
C GLU A 61 -5.23 -13.44 4.84
N PHE A 62 -3.98 -13.61 4.38
CA PHE A 62 -2.97 -12.55 4.44
C PHE A 62 -3.40 -11.30 3.67
N ARG A 63 -3.98 -11.47 2.48
CA ARG A 63 -4.47 -10.34 1.66
C ARG A 63 -5.60 -9.61 2.36
N ALA A 64 -6.56 -10.34 2.92
CA ALA A 64 -7.68 -9.77 3.67
C ALA A 64 -7.19 -8.98 4.89
N MET A 65 -6.20 -9.52 5.62
CA MET A 65 -5.62 -8.85 6.80
C MET A 65 -5.01 -7.47 6.47
N TYR A 66 -4.40 -7.32 5.29
CA TYR A 66 -3.82 -6.04 4.86
C TYR A 66 -4.81 -5.11 4.16
N GLY A 67 -6.08 -5.50 4.06
CA GLY A 67 -7.12 -4.68 3.45
C GLY A 67 -7.07 -4.66 1.93
N ASP A 68 -6.64 -5.77 1.31
CA ASP A 68 -6.79 -5.96 -0.13
C ASP A 68 -8.28 -5.98 -0.53
N ASP A 69 -8.57 -5.67 -1.80
CA ASP A 69 -9.94 -5.66 -2.33
C ASP A 69 -10.62 -7.02 -2.11
N ILE A 70 -11.71 -7.01 -1.33
CA ILE A 70 -12.51 -8.17 -0.96
C ILE A 70 -13.07 -8.87 -2.21
N TYR A 71 -13.47 -8.10 -3.23
CA TYR A 71 -13.99 -8.69 -4.47
C TYR A 71 -12.89 -9.46 -5.21
N ARG A 72 -11.66 -8.94 -5.19
CA ARG A 72 -10.50 -9.60 -5.78
C ARG A 72 -10.19 -10.91 -5.08
N ILE A 73 -10.22 -10.93 -3.76
CA ILE A 73 -10.02 -12.16 -2.96
C ILE A 73 -11.14 -13.16 -3.24
N TYR A 74 -12.40 -12.70 -3.27
CA TYR A 74 -13.56 -13.54 -3.54
C TYR A 74 -13.50 -14.21 -4.92
N LEU A 75 -13.13 -13.44 -5.96
CA LEU A 75 -12.96 -13.97 -7.32
C LEU A 75 -11.83 -14.99 -7.38
N ASP A 76 -10.70 -14.71 -6.72
CA ASP A 76 -9.57 -15.64 -6.65
C ASP A 76 -9.96 -16.94 -5.91
N GLN A 77 -10.77 -16.87 -4.84
CA GLN A 77 -11.27 -18.03 -4.08
C GLN A 77 -12.26 -18.90 -4.86
N ARG A 78 -13.11 -18.30 -5.70
CA ARG A 78 -14.08 -19.06 -6.50
C ARG A 78 -13.48 -19.78 -7.70
N LEU A 79 -12.18 -19.62 -7.97
CA LEU A 79 -11.51 -20.08 -9.19
C LEU A 79 -12.24 -19.63 -10.47
N GLU A 80 -13.11 -18.62 -10.36
CA GLU A 80 -13.65 -17.94 -11.52
C GLU A 80 -12.45 -17.20 -12.10
N SER A 81 -11.84 -17.80 -13.12
CA SER A 81 -10.77 -17.18 -13.88
C SER A 81 -11.19 -15.76 -14.13
N LYS A 82 -10.42 -14.78 -13.59
CA LYS A 82 -10.67 -13.36 -13.81
C LYS A 82 -11.13 -13.22 -15.26
N PRO A 83 -12.31 -12.63 -15.56
CA PRO A 83 -12.74 -12.47 -16.93
C PRO A 83 -11.53 -11.89 -17.65
N LYS A 84 -11.04 -12.56 -18.71
CA LYS A 84 -9.78 -12.22 -19.39
C LYS A 84 -9.85 -10.74 -19.69
N GLN A 85 -9.31 -9.92 -18.79
CA GLN A 85 -9.49 -8.49 -18.85
C GLN A 85 -8.68 -8.12 -20.06
N VAL A 86 -9.39 -7.76 -21.13
CA VAL A 86 -8.75 -7.46 -22.38
C VAL A 86 -7.88 -6.25 -22.08
N LEU A 87 -6.57 -6.48 -22.05
CA LEU A 87 -5.52 -5.52 -21.78
C LEU A 87 -5.46 -4.50 -22.93
N PHE A 88 -6.54 -3.74 -23.12
CA PHE A 88 -6.63 -2.63 -24.07
C PHE A 88 -6.53 -1.26 -23.40
N TYR A 89 -6.19 -1.21 -22.11
CA TYR A 89 -5.44 -0.03 -21.68
C TYR A 89 -4.02 -0.22 -22.14
N LEU A 90 -3.58 0.69 -23.00
CA LEU A 90 -2.18 0.95 -23.30
C LEU A 90 -1.42 0.74 -21.98
N ARG A 91 -0.78 -0.42 -21.81
CA ARG A 91 0.23 -0.56 -20.76
C ARG A 91 1.26 0.47 -21.20
N CYS A 92 1.22 1.67 -20.63
CA CYS A 92 2.33 2.61 -20.69
C CYS A 92 3.54 1.73 -20.43
N LYS A 93 4.37 1.51 -21.46
CA LYS A 93 5.50 0.60 -21.37
C LYS A 93 6.25 1.08 -20.15
N MET A 94 6.17 0.30 -19.06
CA MET A 94 6.85 0.63 -17.82
C MET A 94 8.31 0.65 -18.22
N ASP A 95 8.87 1.85 -18.29
CA ASP A 95 10.15 2.08 -18.90
C ASP A 95 11.20 1.57 -17.93
N ARG A 96 11.44 0.25 -17.95
CA ARG A 96 12.43 -0.48 -17.13
C ARG A 96 13.83 0.13 -17.26
N LYS A 97 14.08 0.92 -18.31
CA LYS A 97 15.32 1.66 -18.53
C LYS A 97 15.51 2.84 -17.58
N SER A 98 14.46 3.35 -16.94
CA SER A 98 14.56 4.48 -16.02
C SER A 98 14.40 4.01 -14.57
N GLY A 99 15.49 3.51 -13.96
CA GLY A 99 15.55 3.22 -12.52
C GLY A 99 15.12 4.37 -11.58
N ARG A 100 14.87 5.57 -12.15
CA ARG A 100 14.20 6.72 -11.52
C ARG A 100 12.86 6.41 -10.87
N TRP A 101 12.04 5.52 -11.44
CA TRP A 101 10.71 5.22 -10.87
C TRP A 101 10.79 4.39 -9.59
N MET A 102 11.64 3.36 -9.55
CA MET A 102 11.91 2.60 -8.31
C MET A 102 12.53 3.47 -7.21
N LEU A 103 13.42 4.40 -7.59
CA LEU A 103 13.95 5.41 -6.68
C LEU A 103 12.82 6.28 -6.13
N ASN A 104 11.93 6.82 -6.97
CA ASN A 104 10.83 7.67 -6.51
C ASN A 104 9.87 6.98 -5.53
N GLN A 105 9.61 5.67 -5.68
CA GLN A 105 8.74 4.91 -4.77
C GLN A 105 9.42 4.56 -3.45
N ARG A 106 10.69 4.13 -3.49
CA ARG A 106 11.49 3.95 -2.26
C ARG A 106 11.63 5.27 -1.50
N THR A 107 11.92 6.35 -2.21
CA THR A 107 11.97 7.70 -1.64
C THR A 107 10.61 8.10 -1.09
N ARG A 108 9.48 7.70 -1.68
CA ARG A 108 8.14 7.98 -1.14
C ARG A 108 7.89 7.26 0.18
N ILE A 109 8.21 5.97 0.31
CA ILE A 109 8.13 5.26 1.59
C ILE A 109 9.04 5.90 2.64
N LEU A 110 10.28 6.27 2.26
CA LEU A 110 11.21 6.96 3.14
C LEU A 110 10.68 8.36 3.54
N ASN A 111 10.05 9.08 2.62
CA ASN A 111 9.43 10.38 2.89
C ASN A 111 8.27 10.24 3.89
N ILE A 112 7.39 9.25 3.70
CA ILE A 112 6.30 8.95 4.66
C ILE A 112 6.87 8.65 6.06
N LEU A 113 7.99 7.93 6.14
CA LEU A 113 8.67 7.66 7.41
C LEU A 113 9.32 8.89 8.04
N TRP A 114 9.71 9.86 7.22
CA TRP A 114 10.33 11.11 7.65
C TRP A 114 9.30 12.19 8.03
N GLU A 115 8.08 12.13 7.47
CA GLU A 115 7.00 13.09 7.72
C GLU A 115 6.73 13.35 9.21
N PRO A 116 6.66 12.35 10.11
CA PRO A 116 6.44 12.60 11.53
C PRO A 116 7.53 13.47 12.18
N TRP A 117 8.78 13.31 11.75
CA TRP A 117 9.94 14.02 12.29
C TRP A 117 10.09 15.45 11.75
N CYS A 118 9.47 15.72 10.60
CA CYS A 118 9.34 17.07 10.04
C CYS A 118 8.01 17.75 10.40
N SER A 119 7.03 17.00 10.91
CA SER A 119 5.74 17.57 11.29
C SER A 119 5.86 18.33 12.61
N LYS A 120 5.36 19.57 12.65
CA LYS A 120 5.22 20.28 13.93
C LYS A 120 4.22 19.50 14.76
N LEU A 121 4.65 18.93 15.89
CA LEU A 121 3.74 18.35 16.87
C LEU A 121 2.61 19.36 17.13
N PRO A 122 1.34 18.94 17.13
CA PRO A 122 0.24 19.85 17.40
C PRO A 122 0.47 20.48 18.78
N ALA A 123 0.86 21.76 18.78
CA ALA A 123 1.05 22.50 20.02
C ALA A 123 -0.30 22.53 20.74
N HIS A 124 -0.32 22.07 21.99
CA HIS A 124 -1.50 22.14 22.84
C HIS A 124 -1.98 23.59 22.84
N LYS A 125 -3.16 23.87 22.25
CA LYS A 125 -3.70 25.24 22.29
C LYS A 125 -3.85 25.60 23.77
N PRO A 126 -3.28 26.72 24.25
CA PRO A 126 -3.47 27.12 25.64
C PRO A 126 -4.98 27.30 25.84
N CYS A 127 -5.52 26.55 26.81
CA CYS A 127 -6.93 26.63 27.16
C CYS A 127 -7.19 28.09 27.57
N ARG A 128 -8.01 28.82 26.80
CA ARG A 128 -8.35 30.21 27.11
C ARG A 128 -9.04 30.22 28.47
N ARG A 129 -8.32 30.62 29.53
CA ARG A 129 -8.93 30.93 30.83
C ARG A 129 -9.98 31.99 30.57
N ARG A 130 -11.26 31.63 30.70
CA ARG A 130 -12.37 32.60 30.72
C ARG A 130 -12.06 33.57 31.86
N LYS A 131 -11.80 34.84 31.53
CA LYS A 131 -11.78 35.90 32.55
C LYS A 131 -13.21 36.02 33.07
N THR A 132 -13.46 35.49 34.26
CA THR A 132 -14.63 35.87 35.05
C THR A 132 -14.51 37.36 35.34
N LYS A 133 -15.42 38.16 34.77
CA LYS A 133 -15.61 39.55 35.20
C LYS A 133 -16.20 39.50 36.61
N ILE A 134 -15.50 40.09 37.56
CA ILE A 134 -16.01 40.48 38.88
C ILE A 134 -16.63 41.87 38.72
#